data_AF-A0A8S1ACB3-F1
#
_entry.id   AF-A0A8S1ACB3-F1
#
_cell.length_a   1.000
_cell.length_b   1.000
_cell.length_c   1.000
_cell.angle_alpha   90.00
_cell.angle_beta   90.00
_cell.angle_gamma   90.00
#
_symmetry.space_group_name_H-M   'P 1'
#
loop_
_entity.id
_entity.type
_entity.pdbx_description
1 polymer ?
#
loop_
_entity_poly.entity_id
_entity_poly.type
_entity_poly.pdbx_seq_one_letter_code
_entity_poly.pdbx_strand_id
1 'polypeptide(L)'
;MNGHSTSHSMDSRKRLTPIPDVSITGNHTPYRVQKALVENTMVPCINAKPYQYTELLMTLPDLASYFFPRVSLTTCRAMLDALGITLYKPNNTQLQVLRNSGKCKYAAAGENGMALVSIRDVMAHMPQFKYMLRSGHAADEPPQAPPRPAHAPPPPQAKRARAN
;
A
#
# COMPACT_ATOMS: atom_id res chain seq x y z
N MET A 1 -30.84 39.01 -5.89
CA MET A 1 -31.08 37.56 -6.04
C MET A 1 -29.74 36.85 -5.97
N ASN A 2 -29.65 35.87 -5.08
CA ASN A 2 -28.45 35.15 -4.66
C ASN A 2 -27.85 34.27 -5.75
N GLY A 3 -26.57 33.92 -5.61
CA GLY A 3 -25.95 32.83 -6.35
C GLY A 3 -24.48 32.63 -6.03
N HIS A 4 -24.17 32.11 -4.85
CA HIS A 4 -22.85 31.56 -4.52
C HIS A 4 -22.48 30.41 -5.46
N SER A 5 -21.22 30.35 -5.90
CA SER A 5 -20.57 29.13 -6.38
C SER A 5 -19.14 29.06 -5.86
N THR A 6 -19.01 28.86 -4.55
CA THR A 6 -17.81 28.23 -3.98
C THR A 6 -18.02 26.71 -4.02
N SER A 7 -17.51 26.06 -5.05
CA SER A 7 -17.32 24.61 -5.06
C SER A 7 -15.92 24.29 -5.61
N HIS A 8 -14.92 24.73 -4.85
CA HIS A 8 -13.63 24.04 -4.81
C HIS A 8 -13.68 23.12 -3.60
N SER A 9 -13.10 21.92 -3.73
CA SER A 9 -12.83 20.94 -2.65
C SER A 9 -13.78 19.75 -2.59
N MET A 10 -13.61 18.79 -3.53
CA MET A 10 -13.69 17.35 -3.21
C MET A 10 -12.92 16.47 -4.24
N ASP A 11 -12.66 16.94 -5.47
CA ASP A 11 -12.01 16.13 -6.52
C ASP A 11 -10.47 16.09 -6.53
N SER A 12 -9.81 16.91 -5.71
CA SER A 12 -8.33 16.97 -5.66
C SER A 12 -7.70 15.80 -4.88
N ARG A 13 -8.49 14.96 -4.19
CA ARG A 13 -8.02 13.97 -3.20
C ARG A 13 -7.44 12.68 -3.77
N LYS A 14 -7.28 12.54 -5.09
CA LYS A 14 -6.90 11.24 -5.69
C LYS A 14 -5.75 11.31 -6.68
N ARG A 15 -5.14 12.47 -6.89
CA ARG A 15 -4.04 12.64 -7.85
C ARG A 15 -2.69 12.52 -7.15
N LEU A 16 -1.77 11.80 -7.78
CA LEU A 16 -0.38 11.74 -7.35
C LEU A 16 0.25 13.14 -7.39
N THR A 17 1.04 13.48 -6.37
CA THR A 17 1.82 14.71 -6.33
C THR A 17 3.00 14.59 -7.28
N PRO A 18 3.08 15.38 -8.37
CA PRO A 18 4.18 15.26 -9.31
C PRO A 18 5.49 15.72 -8.67
N ILE A 19 6.53 14.89 -8.80
CA ILE A 19 7.90 15.31 -8.52
C ILE A 19 8.38 16.13 -9.72
N PRO A 20 8.91 17.35 -9.52
CA PRO A 20 9.40 18.16 -10.63
C PRO A 20 10.56 17.47 -11.36
N ASP A 21 10.62 17.63 -12.68
CA ASP A 21 11.79 17.26 -13.47
C ASP A 21 12.98 18.17 -13.09
N VAL A 22 14.19 17.66 -13.31
CA VAL A 22 15.42 18.37 -12.97
C VAL A 22 16.29 18.46 -14.22
N SER A 23 16.85 19.64 -14.49
CA SER A 23 17.90 19.80 -15.50
C SER A 23 19.19 19.17 -14.97
N ILE A 24 19.62 18.09 -15.61
CA ILE A 24 20.85 17.39 -15.25
C ILE A 24 21.98 18.00 -16.07
N THR A 25 22.95 18.62 -15.40
CA THR A 25 24.18 19.11 -16.03
C THR A 25 25.35 18.23 -15.61
N GLY A 26 26.08 17.67 -16.58
CA GLY A 26 27.25 16.81 -16.35
C GLY A 26 26.94 15.31 -16.17
N ASN A 27 27.97 14.55 -15.74
CA ASN A 27 27.96 13.07 -15.73
C ASN A 27 27.45 12.43 -14.43
N HIS A 28 26.90 13.21 -13.49
CA HIS A 28 26.42 12.67 -12.21
C HIS A 28 24.99 12.12 -12.32
N THR A 29 24.74 10.94 -11.75
CA THR A 29 23.39 10.34 -11.71
C THR A 29 22.57 10.94 -10.55
N PRO A 30 21.57 11.79 -10.82
CA PRO A 30 20.81 12.49 -9.78
C PRO A 30 19.95 11.55 -8.94
N TYR A 31 19.48 10.44 -9.54
CA TYR A 31 18.61 9.48 -8.90
C TYR A 31 19.21 8.08 -8.96
N ARG A 32 19.13 7.34 -7.85
CA ARG A 32 19.59 5.96 -7.77
C ARG A 32 18.68 5.12 -6.89
N VAL A 33 18.55 3.85 -7.24
CA VAL A 33 17.91 2.87 -6.37
C VAL A 33 18.93 2.32 -5.38
N GLN A 34 18.62 2.40 -4.10
CA GLN A 34 19.40 1.82 -3.01
C GLN A 34 18.50 0.97 -2.10
N LYS A 35 19.09 0.05 -1.32
CA LYS A 35 18.34 -0.69 -0.32
C LYS A 35 18.30 0.12 0.98
N ALA A 36 17.14 0.20 1.62
CA ALA A 36 16.97 0.80 2.94
C ALA A 36 16.40 -0.25 3.90
N LEU A 37 16.70 -0.12 5.19
CA LEU A 37 16.13 -0.97 6.23
C LEU A 37 14.84 -0.31 6.76
N VAL A 38 13.70 -1.00 6.61
CA VAL A 38 12.39 -0.55 7.09
C VAL A 38 11.76 -1.69 7.87
N GLU A 39 11.48 -1.50 9.17
CA GLU A 39 10.93 -2.55 10.05
C GLU A 39 11.67 -3.89 9.89
N ASN A 40 13.00 -3.85 10.02
CA ASN A 40 13.89 -5.01 9.89
C ASN A 40 13.93 -5.68 8.50
N THR A 41 13.33 -5.05 7.48
CA THR A 41 13.27 -5.58 6.11
C THR A 41 14.05 -4.69 5.15
N MET A 42 14.97 -5.26 4.37
CA MET A 42 15.73 -4.52 3.35
C MET A 42 14.92 -4.36 2.07
N VAL A 43 14.52 -3.13 1.76
CA VAL A 43 13.58 -2.80 0.68
C VAL A 43 14.22 -1.86 -0.34
N PRO A 44 13.88 -1.98 -1.65
CA PRO A 44 14.38 -1.08 -2.67
C PRO A 44 13.72 0.30 -2.54
N CYS A 45 14.53 1.35 -2.58
CA CYS A 45 14.08 2.73 -2.51
C CYS A 45 14.83 3.62 -3.49
N ILE A 46 14.21 4.71 -3.91
CA ILE A 46 14.81 5.76 -4.75
C ILE A 46 14.82 7.07 -3.98
N ASN A 47 15.83 7.92 -4.19
CA ASN A 47 15.84 9.24 -3.58
C ASN A 47 14.74 10.17 -4.11
N ALA A 48 14.12 10.94 -3.21
CA ALA A 48 13.05 11.89 -3.51
C ALA A 48 13.59 13.11 -4.28
N LYS A 49 14.75 13.63 -3.86
CA LYS A 49 15.41 14.81 -4.43
C LYS A 49 16.70 14.43 -5.13
N PRO A 50 17.09 15.13 -6.21
CA PRO A 50 18.32 14.83 -6.94
C PRO A 50 19.53 14.96 -6.02
N TYR A 51 20.47 14.02 -6.12
CA TYR A 51 21.72 13.97 -5.35
C TYR A 51 21.55 13.85 -3.81
N GLN A 52 20.32 13.71 -3.30
CA GLN A 52 20.03 13.58 -1.86
C GLN A 52 19.59 12.16 -1.52
N TYR A 53 20.49 11.36 -0.97
CA TYR A 53 20.26 9.91 -0.78
C TYR A 53 19.70 9.50 0.59
N THR A 54 19.25 10.46 1.39
CA THR A 54 18.67 10.26 2.73
C THR A 54 17.14 10.30 2.71
N GLU A 55 16.54 11.15 1.87
CA GLU A 55 15.10 11.20 1.66
C GLU A 55 14.69 10.15 0.63
N LEU A 56 14.13 9.04 1.11
CA LEU A 56 13.86 7.86 0.30
C LEU A 56 12.37 7.63 0.08
N LEU A 57 12.06 7.19 -1.14
CA LEU A 57 10.74 6.79 -1.60
C LEU A 57 10.76 5.31 -1.99
N MET A 58 9.64 4.63 -1.79
CA MET A 58 9.41 3.25 -2.24
C MET A 58 8.24 3.23 -3.22
N THR A 59 8.23 2.27 -4.15
CA THR A 59 7.05 2.04 -4.99
C THR A 59 5.93 1.43 -4.17
N LEU A 60 4.69 1.83 -4.47
CA LEU A 60 3.51 1.28 -3.81
C LEU A 60 3.39 -0.25 -3.95
N PRO A 61 3.69 -0.87 -5.10
CA PRO A 61 3.73 -2.33 -5.21
C PRO A 61 4.78 -3.00 -4.33
N ASP A 62 5.98 -2.40 -4.19
CA ASP A 62 6.99 -2.92 -3.28
C ASP A 62 6.47 -2.87 -1.84
N LEU A 63 5.86 -1.75 -1.40
CA LEU A 63 5.27 -1.63 -0.07
C LEU A 63 4.27 -2.75 0.21
N ALA A 64 3.33 -2.98 -0.73
CA ALA A 64 2.36 -4.05 -0.62
C ALA A 64 3.03 -5.43 -0.52
N SER A 65 4.01 -5.71 -1.38
CA SER A 65 4.68 -7.01 -1.42
C SER A 65 5.48 -7.34 -0.17
N TYR A 66 6.18 -6.35 0.41
CA TYR A 66 7.07 -6.57 1.56
C TYR A 66 6.32 -6.55 2.89
N PHE A 67 5.34 -5.67 3.07
CA PHE A 67 4.69 -5.46 4.37
C PHE A 67 3.25 -5.95 4.42
N PHE A 68 2.56 -6.01 3.27
CA PHE A 68 1.14 -6.34 3.19
C PHE A 68 0.84 -7.44 2.15
N PRO A 69 1.52 -8.60 2.19
CA PRO A 69 1.46 -9.58 1.09
C PRO A 69 0.08 -10.21 0.86
N ARG A 70 -0.85 -10.07 1.81
CA ARG A 70 -2.24 -10.54 1.72
C ARG A 70 -3.22 -9.47 1.25
N VAL A 71 -2.73 -8.26 0.97
CA VAL A 71 -3.53 -7.07 0.68
C VAL A 71 -3.37 -6.71 -0.79
N SER A 72 -4.50 -6.49 -1.47
CA SER A 72 -4.46 -6.02 -2.87
C SER A 72 -3.80 -4.63 -2.97
N LEU A 73 -3.22 -4.30 -4.12
CA LEU A 73 -2.64 -2.98 -4.36
C LEU A 73 -3.68 -1.86 -4.15
N THR A 74 -4.93 -2.11 -4.55
CA THR A 74 -6.06 -1.19 -4.37
C THR A 74 -6.34 -0.93 -2.89
N THR A 75 -6.37 -1.98 -2.08
CA THR A 75 -6.59 -1.87 -0.62
C THR A 75 -5.40 -1.16 0.04
N CYS A 76 -4.17 -1.49 -0.35
CA CYS A 76 -2.96 -0.80 0.13
C CYS A 76 -3.04 0.71 -0.15
N ARG A 77 -3.45 1.10 -1.36
CA ARG A 77 -3.68 2.51 -1.71
C ARG A 77 -4.76 3.16 -0.83
N ALA A 78 -5.91 2.48 -0.66
CA ALA A 78 -6.99 3.00 0.18
C ALA A 78 -6.56 3.20 1.64
N MET A 79 -5.68 2.35 2.18
CA MET A 79 -5.12 2.53 3.52
C MET A 79 -4.26 3.79 3.62
N LEU A 80 -3.40 4.03 2.62
CA LEU A 80 -2.58 5.24 2.56
C LEU A 80 -3.44 6.50 2.46
N ASP A 81 -4.49 6.46 1.64
CA ASP A 81 -5.44 7.57 1.49
C ASP A 81 -6.18 7.84 2.81
N ALA A 82 -6.61 6.79 3.53
CA ALA A 82 -7.28 6.92 4.83
C ALA A 82 -6.38 7.51 5.92
N LEU A 83 -5.06 7.29 5.83
CA LEU A 83 -4.07 7.87 6.73
C LEU A 83 -3.58 9.25 6.27
N GLY A 84 -4.09 9.78 5.15
CA GLY A 84 -3.67 11.07 4.59
C GLY A 84 -2.22 11.07 4.10
N ILE A 85 -1.65 9.90 3.78
CA ILE A 85 -0.27 9.78 3.32
C ILE A 85 -0.18 10.21 1.85
N THR A 86 0.74 11.11 1.56
CA THR A 86 0.91 11.63 0.19
C THR A 86 1.59 10.61 -0.71
N LEU A 87 0.97 10.38 -1.88
CA LEU A 87 1.57 9.62 -2.96
C LEU A 87 2.16 10.54 -4.01
N TYR A 88 3.32 10.17 -4.51
CA TYR A 88 4.08 10.95 -5.48
C TYR A 88 4.11 10.27 -6.85
N LYS A 89 4.09 11.07 -7.90
CA LYS A 89 4.34 10.62 -9.27
C LYS A 89 5.82 10.85 -9.58
N PRO A 90 6.58 9.82 -9.97
CA PRO A 90 7.98 9.96 -10.33
C PRO A 90 8.13 10.85 -11.56
N ASN A 91 9.23 11.60 -11.60
CA ASN A 91 9.64 12.33 -12.79
C ASN A 91 10.26 11.37 -13.84
N ASN A 92 10.58 11.88 -15.03
CA ASN A 92 11.04 11.02 -16.13
C ASN A 92 12.36 10.31 -15.82
N THR A 93 13.29 10.99 -15.14
CA THR A 93 14.57 10.42 -14.76
C THR A 93 14.42 9.32 -13.71
N GLN A 94 13.60 9.54 -12.67
CA GLN A 94 13.28 8.51 -11.67
C GLN A 94 12.58 7.31 -12.33
N LEU A 95 11.62 7.55 -13.22
CA LEU A 95 10.92 6.52 -13.97
C LEU A 95 11.90 5.65 -14.78
N GLN A 96 12.87 6.27 -15.47
CA GLN A 96 13.91 5.55 -16.20
C GLN A 96 14.81 4.73 -15.27
N VAL A 97 15.25 5.30 -14.14
CA VAL A 97 16.08 4.60 -13.15
C VAL A 97 15.32 3.40 -12.54
N LEU A 98 14.04 3.57 -12.22
CA LEU A 98 13.19 2.51 -11.67
C LEU A 98 13.00 1.37 -12.67
N ARG A 99 12.73 1.68 -13.96
CA ARG A 99 12.64 0.69 -15.04
C ARG A 99 13.96 -0.07 -15.25
N ASN A 100 15.08 0.66 -15.28
CA ASN A 100 16.40 0.07 -15.52
C ASN A 100 16.92 -0.75 -14.35
N SER A 101 16.43 -0.49 -13.13
CA SER A 101 16.89 -1.20 -11.94
C SER A 101 16.57 -2.70 -11.93
N GLY A 102 15.58 -3.14 -12.72
CA GLY A 102 15.05 -4.51 -12.71
C GLY A 102 14.37 -4.91 -11.40
N LYS A 103 14.35 -4.03 -10.39
CA LYS A 103 13.81 -4.28 -9.05
C LYS A 103 12.34 -3.92 -8.96
N CYS A 104 11.87 -2.94 -9.73
CA CYS A 104 10.49 -2.49 -9.74
C CYS A 104 9.71 -3.13 -10.90
N LYS A 105 9.24 -4.36 -10.70
CA LYS A 105 8.54 -5.17 -11.71
C LYS A 105 7.26 -4.53 -12.27
N TYR A 106 6.69 -3.57 -11.55
CA TYR A 106 5.40 -2.95 -11.83
C TYR A 106 5.49 -1.66 -12.65
N ALA A 107 6.67 -1.33 -13.19
CA ALA A 107 6.88 -0.09 -13.93
C ALA A 107 6.08 0.06 -15.24
N ALA A 108 5.39 -1.00 -15.67
CA ALA A 108 4.47 -1.02 -16.79
C ALA A 108 2.97 -1.00 -16.38
N ALA A 109 2.63 -1.07 -15.09
CA ALA A 109 1.27 -1.36 -14.61
C ALA A 109 0.35 -0.12 -14.42
N GLY A 110 0.56 0.96 -15.19
CA GLY A 110 -0.25 2.19 -15.11
C GLY A 110 0.09 3.09 -13.91
N GLU A 111 -0.79 4.06 -13.61
CA GLU A 111 -0.53 5.14 -12.62
C GLU A 111 -0.24 4.61 -11.21
N ASN A 112 -0.96 3.56 -10.77
CA ASN A 112 -0.73 2.93 -9.46
C ASN A 112 0.54 2.07 -9.42
N GLY A 113 1.01 1.58 -10.57
CA GLY A 113 2.25 0.79 -10.67
C GLY A 113 3.50 1.61 -10.37
N MET A 114 3.41 2.93 -10.48
CA MET A 114 4.53 3.86 -10.29
C MET A 114 4.31 4.90 -9.19
N ALA A 115 3.23 4.80 -8.41
CA ALA A 115 3.05 5.64 -7.24
C ALA A 115 4.20 5.42 -6.25
N LEU A 116 4.80 6.51 -5.79
CA LEU A 116 5.87 6.51 -4.81
C LEU A 116 5.35 6.99 -3.45
N VAL A 117 5.85 6.40 -2.37
CA VAL A 117 5.51 6.79 -0.99
C VAL A 117 6.79 7.05 -0.21
N SER A 118 6.75 8.02 0.70
CA SER A 118 7.86 8.35 1.60
C SER A 118 8.10 7.24 2.62
N ILE A 119 9.35 6.78 2.73
CA ILE A 119 9.74 5.81 3.76
C ILE A 119 9.52 6.37 5.16
N ARG A 120 9.76 7.68 5.33
CA ARG A 120 9.54 8.37 6.60
C ARG A 120 8.08 8.26 7.05
N ASP A 121 7.15 8.47 6.12
CA ASP A 121 5.72 8.43 6.43
C ASP A 121 5.24 7.00 6.69
N VAL A 122 5.75 6.02 5.93
CA VAL A 122 5.48 4.60 6.13
C VAL A 122 5.92 4.15 7.52
N MET A 123 7.14 4.50 7.94
CA MET A 123 7.64 4.15 9.27
C MET A 123 6.82 4.82 10.37
N ALA A 124 6.46 6.09 10.21
CA ALA A 124 5.66 6.83 11.18
C ALA A 124 4.24 6.24 11.35
N HIS A 125 3.69 5.63 10.31
CA HIS A 125 2.32 5.11 10.30
C HIS A 125 2.23 3.57 10.36
N MET A 126 3.35 2.89 10.61
CA MET A 126 3.38 1.42 10.67
C MET A 126 2.43 0.82 11.72
N PRO A 127 2.29 1.38 12.94
CA PRO A 127 1.31 0.91 13.91
C PRO A 127 -0.14 0.99 13.39
N GLN A 128 -0.47 2.06 12.67
CA GLN A 128 -1.80 2.33 12.12
C GLN A 128 -2.12 1.34 10.99
N PHE A 129 -1.16 1.06 10.11
CA PHE A 129 -1.31 0.00 9.11
C PHE A 129 -1.60 -1.36 9.78
N LYS A 130 -0.81 -1.74 10.79
CA LYS A 130 -1.00 -2.99 11.54
C LYS A 130 -2.39 -3.05 12.19
N TYR A 131 -2.90 -1.94 12.73
CA TYR A 131 -4.25 -1.85 13.28
C TYR A 131 -5.33 -2.06 12.21
N MET A 132 -5.27 -1.33 11.10
CA MET A 132 -6.24 -1.44 10.00
C MET A 132 -6.34 -2.86 9.43
N LEU A 133 -5.21 -3.56 9.33
CA LEU A 133 -5.17 -4.94 8.83
C LEU A 133 -5.81 -5.93 9.78
N ARG A 134 -5.65 -5.75 11.10
CA ARG A 134 -6.28 -6.58 12.12
C ARG A 134 -7.79 -6.36 12.15
N SER A 135 -8.23 -5.10 12.10
CA SER A 135 -9.66 -4.74 12.10
C SER A 135 -10.39 -5.24 10.85
N GLY A 136 -9.72 -5.31 9.70
CA GLY A 136 -10.26 -5.90 8.47
C GLY A 136 -10.39 -7.43 8.51
N HIS A 137 -9.59 -8.13 9.33
CA HIS A 137 -9.66 -9.59 9.51
C HIS A 137 -10.61 -10.02 10.63
N ALA A 138 -10.98 -9.13 11.56
CA ALA A 138 -11.89 -9.44 12.66
C ALA A 138 -13.35 -9.69 12.22
N ALA A 139 -13.70 -9.39 10.96
CA ALA A 139 -15.05 -9.62 10.43
C ALA A 139 -15.26 -11.01 9.80
N ASP A 140 -14.20 -11.83 9.65
CA ASP A 140 -14.27 -13.15 9.00
C ASP A 140 -13.84 -14.30 9.93
N GLU A 141 -13.69 -14.06 11.24
CA GLU A 141 -13.65 -15.16 12.20
C GLU A 141 -15.10 -15.47 12.62
N PRO A 142 -15.71 -16.58 12.17
CA PRO A 142 -16.96 -17.03 12.76
C PRO A 142 -16.68 -17.25 14.26
N PRO A 143 -17.55 -16.78 15.16
CA PRO A 143 -17.30 -16.86 16.59
C PRO A 143 -16.93 -18.29 16.93
N GLN A 144 -15.69 -18.52 17.36
CA GLN A 144 -15.25 -19.83 17.78
C GLN A 144 -16.20 -20.27 18.89
N ALA A 145 -17.07 -21.22 18.55
CA ALA A 145 -17.95 -21.84 19.52
C ALA A 145 -17.06 -22.37 20.66
N PRO A 146 -17.46 -22.17 21.93
CA PRO A 146 -16.67 -22.64 23.06
C PRO A 146 -16.37 -24.13 22.90
N PRO A 147 -15.18 -24.62 23.32
CA PRO A 147 -14.79 -26.00 23.13
C PRO A 147 -15.86 -26.91 23.72
N ARG A 148 -16.48 -27.74 22.87
CA ARG A 148 -17.47 -28.72 23.34
C ARG A 148 -16.79 -29.66 24.33
N PRO A 149 -17.37 -29.91 25.52
CA PRO A 149 -16.90 -30.96 26.41
C PRO A 149 -16.92 -32.30 25.65
N ALA A 150 -15.85 -33.09 25.80
CA ALA A 150 -15.59 -34.33 25.06
C ALA A 150 -16.55 -35.51 25.36
N HIS A 151 -17.77 -35.25 25.84
CA HIS A 151 -18.68 -36.27 26.35
C HIS A 151 -20.17 -35.95 26.11
N ALA A 152 -20.54 -35.52 24.90
CA ALA A 152 -21.95 -35.45 24.51
C ALA A 152 -22.34 -36.70 23.67
N PRO A 153 -23.41 -37.43 24.04
CA PRO A 153 -23.87 -38.58 23.27
C PRO A 153 -24.50 -38.13 21.93
N PRO A 154 -24.43 -38.97 20.87
CA PRO A 154 -24.96 -38.62 19.56
C PRO A 154 -26.49 -38.46 19.56
N PRO A 155 -27.05 -37.59 18.69
CA PRO A 155 -28.49 -37.40 18.61
C PRO A 155 -29.21 -38.63 18.03
N PRO A 156 -30.47 -38.90 18.43
CA PRO A 156 -31.20 -40.07 17.99
C PRO A 156 -31.61 -39.94 16.51
N GLN A 157 -31.28 -40.94 15.70
CA GLN A 157 -31.73 -41.04 14.31
C GLN A 157 -33.22 -41.35 14.27
N ALA A 158 -34.02 -40.40 13.78
CA ALA A 158 -35.43 -40.62 13.50
C ALA A 158 -35.58 -41.62 12.33
N LYS A 159 -36.07 -42.82 12.65
CA LYS A 159 -36.43 -43.85 11.66
C LYS A 159 -37.64 -43.34 10.86
N ARG A 160 -37.41 -43.08 9.57
CA ARG A 160 -38.43 -42.71 8.59
C ARG A 160 -39.33 -43.91 8.32
N ALA A 161 -40.54 -43.92 8.88
CA ALA A 161 -41.56 -44.92 8.61
C ALA A 161 -42.12 -44.72 7.19
N ARG A 162 -42.04 -45.76 6.34
CA ARG A 162 -42.84 -45.88 5.12
C ARG A 162 -44.22 -46.41 5.52
N ALA A 163 -45.26 -45.63 5.27
CA ALA A 163 -46.63 -46.13 5.26
C ALA A 163 -46.99 -46.57 3.83
N ASN A 164 -47.78 -47.65 3.80
CA ASN A 164 -48.25 -48.44 2.66
C ASN A 164 -49.16 -47.64 1.72
#